data_AF-A0A763D3L5-F1
#
_entry.id   AF-A0A763D3L5-F1
#
_cell.length_a   1.000
_cell.length_b   1.000
_cell.length_c   1.000
_cell.angle_alpha   90.00
_cell.angle_beta   90.00
_cell.angle_gamma   90.00
#
_symmetry.space_group_name_H-M   'P 1'
#
loop_
_entity.id
_entity.type
_entity.pdbx_description
1 polymer ?
#
loop_
_entity_poly.entity_id
_entity_poly.type
_entity_poly.pdbx_seq_one_letter_code
_entity_poly.pdbx_strand_id
1 'polypeptide(L)' 'GVQFWQAEVTRQKLLNDSDNAIKDWRIELTLGIISDENKAALILWMNYINVLKSLDLTGVSDEATFTAIRWPALP' A
#
# COMPACT_ATOMS: atom_id res chain seq x y z
N GLY A 1 -8.60 -1.90 -19.85
CA GLY A 1 -7.60 -2.13 -20.91
C GLY A 1 -6.34 -2.76 -20.32
N VAL A 2 -5.31 -3.02 -21.12
CA VAL A 2 -4.02 -3.56 -20.63
C VAL A 2 -3.45 -2.69 -19.50
N GLN A 3 -3.57 -1.37 -19.61
CA GLN A 3 -3.04 -0.41 -18.64
C GLN A 3 -3.82 -0.37 -17.33
N PHE A 4 -5.14 -0.59 -17.36
CA PHE A 4 -5.94 -0.81 -16.15
C PHE A 4 -5.40 -2.02 -15.37
N TRP A 5 -5.18 -3.15 -16.04
CA TRP A 5 -4.64 -4.36 -15.41
C TRP A 5 -3.23 -4.15 -14.87
N GLN A 6 -2.38 -3.42 -15.61
CA GLN A 6 -1.05 -3.07 -15.15
C GLN A 6 -1.09 -2.22 -13.86
N ALA A 7 -1.98 -1.21 -13.80
CA ALA A 7 -2.18 -0.42 -12.59
C ALA A 7 -2.63 -1.29 -11.41
N GLU A 8 -3.56 -2.22 -11.64
CA GLU A 8 -4.03 -3.13 -10.61
C GLU A 8 -2.90 -4.06 -10.10
N VAL A 9 -2.11 -4.62 -11.00
CA VAL A 9 -0.95 -5.46 -10.64
C VAL A 9 0.07 -4.66 -9.81
N THR A 10 0.34 -3.41 -10.18
CA THR A 10 1.21 -2.52 -9.39
C THR A 10 0.63 -2.29 -7.99
N ARG A 11 -0.67 -1.99 -7.88
CA ARG A 11 -1.35 -1.82 -6.59
C ARG A 11 -1.22 -3.08 -5.72
N GLN A 12 -1.49 -4.26 -6.27
CA GLN A 12 -1.39 -5.52 -5.53
C GLN A 12 0.03 -5.83 -5.08
N LYS A 13 1.04 -5.54 -5.92
CA LYS A 13 2.44 -5.69 -5.52
C LYS A 13 2.77 -4.79 -4.31
N LEU A 14 2.41 -3.51 -4.37
CA LEU A 14 2.66 -2.57 -3.27
C LEU A 14 1.93 -2.98 -1.99
N LEU A 15 0.70 -3.48 -2.09
CA LEU A 15 -0.06 -4.01 -0.95
C LEU A 15 0.62 -5.23 -0.33
N ASN A 16 1.05 -6.20 -1.14
CA ASN A 16 1.76 -7.38 -0.66
C ASN A 16 3.10 -7.03 0.01
N ASP A 17 3.87 -6.13 -0.60
CA ASP A 17 5.14 -5.67 -0.03
C ASP A 17 4.91 -4.98 1.32
N SER A 18 3.85 -4.16 1.43
CA SER A 18 3.48 -3.49 2.68
C SER A 18 3.00 -4.47 3.75
N ASP A 19 2.14 -5.43 3.41
CA ASP A 19 1.64 -6.43 4.34
C ASP A 19 2.78 -7.31 4.87
N ASN A 20 3.78 -7.62 4.03
CA ASN A 20 5.00 -8.29 4.46
C ASN A 20 5.82 -7.42 5.41
N ALA A 21 6.01 -6.13 5.11
CA ALA A 21 6.78 -5.20 5.93
C ALA A 21 6.24 -5.06 7.37
N ILE A 22 4.91 -5.12 7.55
CA ILE A 22 4.26 -4.91 8.86
C ILE A 22 3.80 -6.18 9.56
N LYS A 23 4.06 -7.36 8.98
CA LYS A 23 3.53 -8.63 9.48
C LYS A 23 3.92 -8.89 10.94
N ASP A 24 5.20 -8.69 11.27
CA ASP A 24 5.71 -8.96 12.62
C ASP A 24 5.17 -7.93 13.62
N TRP A 25 5.08 -6.65 13.25
CA TRP A 25 4.47 -5.61 14.09
C TRP A 25 2.98 -5.89 14.37
N ARG A 26 2.23 -6.43 13.41
CA ARG A 26 0.83 -6.86 13.67
C ARG A 26 0.76 -8.01 14.68
N ILE A 27 1.74 -8.94 14.66
CA ILE A 27 1.85 -10.01 15.66
C ILE A 27 2.21 -9.42 17.03
N GLU A 28 3.21 -8.54 17.10
CA GLU A 28 3.62 -7.86 18.33
C GLU A 28 2.46 -7.05 18.94
N LEU A 29 1.70 -6.32 18.11
CA LEU A 29 0.53 -5.57 18.54
C LEU A 29 -0.56 -6.49 19.11
N THR A 30 -0.82 -7.62 18.44
CA THR A 30 -1.80 -8.63 18.89
C THR A 30 -1.41 -9.23 20.23
N LEU A 31 -0.11 -9.47 20.44
CA LEU A 31 0.43 -10.00 21.70
C LEU A 31 0.57 -8.93 22.79
N GLY A 32 0.38 -7.65 22.46
CA GLY A 32 0.55 -6.54 23.40
C GLY A 32 2.02 -6.21 23.74
N ILE A 33 2.96 -6.62 22.89
CA ILE A 33 4.42 -6.48 23.13
C ILE A 33 5.11 -5.50 22.19
N ILE A 34 4.35 -4.85 21.29
CA ILE A 34 4.90 -3.90 20.32
C ILE A 34 5.55 -2.70 21.02
N SER A 35 6.71 -2.25 20.53
CA SER A 35 7.35 -1.02 21.00
C SER A 35 6.60 0.23 20.50
N ASP A 36 6.77 1.37 21.17
CA ASP A 36 6.17 2.63 20.71
C ASP A 36 6.69 3.04 19.32
N GLU A 37 7.95 2.76 19.02
CA GLU A 37 8.57 3.00 17.71
C GLU A 37 7.93 2.13 16.62
N ASN A 38 7.84 0.82 16.85
CA ASN A 38 7.20 -0.11 15.89
C ASN A 38 5.72 0.23 15.70
N LYS A 39 5.04 0.68 16.77
CA LYS A 39 3.65 1.11 16.70
C LYS A 39 3.49 2.38 15.86
N ALA A 40 4.39 3.36 16.00
CA ALA A 40 4.39 4.56 15.17
C ALA A 40 4.63 4.20 13.69
N ALA A 41 5.61 3.33 13.41
CA ALA A 41 5.86 2.84 12.06
C ALA A 41 4.65 2.09 11.48
N LEU A 42 4.03 1.19 12.26
CA LEU A 42 2.83 0.45 11.87
C LEU A 42 1.67 1.40 11.49
N ILE A 43 1.48 2.50 12.21
CA ILE A 43 0.45 3.51 11.87
C ILE A 43 0.73 4.14 10.50
N LEU A 44 1.98 4.53 10.23
CA LEU A 44 2.36 5.13 8.94
C LEU A 44 2.12 4.15 7.77
N TRP A 45 2.52 2.89 7.94
CA TRP A 45 2.29 1.84 6.94
C TRP A 45 0.80 1.50 6.76
N MET A 46 0.00 1.48 7.83
CA MET A 46 -1.45 1.29 7.71
C MET A 46 -2.12 2.45 6.96
N ASN A 47 -1.65 3.69 7.16
CA ASN A 47 -2.11 4.84 6.39
C ASN A 47 -1.75 4.69 4.89
N TYR A 48 -0.51 4.31 4.59
CA TYR A 48 -0.06 4.03 3.23
C TYR A 48 -0.92 2.96 2.53
N ILE A 49 -1.17 1.83 3.21
CA ILE A 49 -2.03 0.75 2.70
C ILE A 49 -3.46 1.24 2.43
N ASN A 50 -4.01 2.06 3.33
CA ASN A 50 -5.36 2.61 3.15
C ASN A 50 -5.43 3.54 1.93
N VAL A 51 -4.40 4.38 1.72
CA VAL A 51 -4.31 5.22 0.51
C VAL A 51 -4.28 4.35 -0.74
N LEU A 52 -3.41 3.32 -0.79
CA LEU A 52 -3.36 2.39 -1.92
C LEU A 52 -4.71 1.72 -2.21
N LYS A 53 -5.42 1.23 -1.19
CA LYS A 53 -6.74 0.62 -1.33
C LYS A 53 -7.80 1.59 -1.86
N SER A 54 -7.66 2.87 -1.51
CA SER A 54 -8.59 3.94 -1.92
C SER A 54 -8.29 4.55 -3.28
N LEU A 55 -7.14 4.23 -3.91
CA LEU A 55 -6.80 4.77 -5.23
C LEU A 55 -7.87 4.36 -6.26
N ASP A 56 -8.46 5.37 -6.89
CA ASP A 56 -9.33 5.19 -8.05
C ASP A 56 -8.49 4.99 -9.31
N LEU A 57 -8.59 3.78 -9.88
CA LEU A 57 -7.89 3.39 -11.10
C LEU A 57 -8.84 3.25 -12.30
N THR A 58 -10.13 3.58 -12.13
CA THR A 58 -11.15 3.38 -13.17
C THR A 58 -10.88 4.19 -14.43
N GLY A 59 -10.20 5.34 -14.31
CA GLY A 59 -9.80 6.21 -15.41
C GLY A 59 -8.54 5.76 -16.17
N VAL A 60 -7.91 4.64 -15.80
CA VAL A 60 -6.66 4.19 -16.45
C VAL A 60 -6.97 3.36 -17.69
N SER A 61 -6.90 4.00 -18.86
CA SER A 61 -7.22 3.38 -20.15
C SER A 61 -6.01 3.19 -21.07
N ASP A 62 -4.96 3.99 -20.88
CA ASP A 62 -3.79 4.08 -21.77
C ASP A 62 -2.50 4.44 -21.01
N GLU A 63 -1.39 4.51 -21.73
CA GLU A 63 -0.05 4.77 -21.19
C GLU A 63 0.03 6.12 -20.46
N ALA A 64 -0.61 7.16 -21.01
CA ALA A 64 -0.58 8.50 -20.45
C ALA A 64 -1.32 8.57 -19.10
N THR A 65 -2.51 7.96 -19.03
CA THR A 65 -3.29 7.85 -17.80
C THR A 65 -2.61 6.94 -16.77
N PHE A 66 -1.92 5.87 -17.20
CA PHE A 66 -1.12 5.01 -16.32
C PHE A 66 0.07 5.75 -15.71
N THR A 67 0.86 6.47 -16.51
CA THR A 67 2.04 7.20 -16.04
C THR A 67 1.68 8.41 -15.17
N ALA A 68 0.45 8.92 -15.26
CA ALA A 68 -0.07 9.99 -14.42
C ALA A 68 -0.49 9.53 -13.00
N ILE A 69 -0.57 8.21 -12.74
CA ILE A 69 -0.96 7.68 -11.41
C ILE A 69 0.02 8.21 -10.36
N ARG A 70 -0.54 8.82 -9.31
CA ARG A 70 0.22 9.29 -8.15
C ARG A 70 0.26 8.21 -7.08
N TRP A 71 1.21 7.30 -7.21
CA TRP A 71 1.49 6.32 -6.17
C TRP A 71 1.94 7.04 -4.89
N PRO A 72 1.40 6.67 -3.71
CA PRO A 72 1.86 7.24 -2.44
C PRO A 72 3.34 6.95 -2.22
N ALA A 73 4.04 7.84 -1.52
CA ALA A 73 5.42 7.60 -1.11
C ALA A 73 5.45 6.53 0.00
N LEU A 74 6.49 5.71 0.01
CA LEU A 74 6.71 4.75 1.09
C LEU A 74 6.95 5.50 2.42
N PRO A 75 6.42 4.98 3.54
CA PRO A 75 6.70 5.49 4.89
C PRO A 75 8.18 5.51 5.27
#